data_AF-A0A495EPS1-F1
#
_entry.id   AF-A0A495EPS1-F1
#
_cell.length_a   1.000
_cell.length_b   1.000
_cell.length_c   1.000
_cell.angle_alpha   90.00
_cell.angle_beta   90.00
_cell.angle_gamma   90.00
#
_symmetry.space_group_name_H-M   'P 1'
#
loop_
_entity.id
_entity.type
_entity.pdbx_description
1 polymer ?
#
loop_
_entity_poly.entity_id
_entity_poly.type
_entity_poly.pdbx_seq_one_letter_code
_entity_poly.pdbx_strand_id
1 'polypeptide(L)'
;MLDLDEMAAAIDRRLTSSWADKDTHLVTTMRAAHPEELSAARALVKLHLGSQRQWRLKAEVVRNNRLAATMRRRRSSGSAREVFILRAILMAGLIALPSYIVVTDREDVLKLVLVGIACIAVAMTGGHYITIHARVPVMPNIRGAWLAEIRDDIIDATLVAILQNNGTALDARTVTAGRRGWVSIQTAAQAMDALHR
;
A
#
# COMPACT_ATOMS: atom_id res chain seq x y z
N MET A 1 -11.13 4.33 9.23
CA MET A 1 -10.84 3.28 8.24
C MET A 1 -9.59 3.71 7.50
N LEU A 2 -8.59 2.83 7.39
CA LEU A 2 -7.32 3.19 6.75
C LEU A 2 -7.49 3.45 5.25
N ASP A 3 -6.84 4.47 4.72
CA ASP A 3 -6.66 4.64 3.28
C ASP A 3 -5.45 3.84 2.75
N LEU A 4 -5.21 3.85 1.43
CA LEU A 4 -4.11 3.09 0.83
C LEU A 4 -2.73 3.54 1.31
N ASP A 5 -2.52 4.84 1.58
CA ASP A 5 -1.22 5.37 1.93
C ASP A 5 -0.92 5.07 3.41
N GLU A 6 -1.93 5.17 4.27
CA GLU A 6 -1.89 4.73 5.66
C GLU A 6 -1.66 3.21 5.78
N MET A 7 -2.32 2.41 4.93
CA MET A 7 -2.09 0.97 4.89
C MET A 7 -0.65 0.64 4.49
N ALA A 8 -0.10 1.35 3.50
CA ALA A 8 1.28 1.16 3.09
C ALA A 8 2.27 1.54 4.20
N ALA A 9 2.06 2.68 4.85
CA ALA A 9 2.87 3.12 5.99
C ALA A 9 2.79 2.14 7.18
N ALA A 10 1.60 1.58 7.46
CA ALA A 10 1.42 0.58 8.49
C ALA A 10 2.19 -0.71 8.19
N ILE A 11 2.19 -1.15 6.92
CA ILE A 11 2.98 -2.30 6.46
C ILE A 11 4.47 -2.03 6.62
N ASP A 12 4.96 -0.89 6.14
CA ASP A 12 6.38 -0.54 6.21
C ASP A 12 6.87 -0.47 7.66
N ARG A 13 6.06 0.13 8.53
CA ARG A 13 6.34 0.18 9.97
C ARG A 13 6.33 -1.21 10.60
N ARG A 14 5.40 -2.09 10.19
CA ARG A 14 5.40 -3.48 10.65
C ARG A 14 6.67 -4.18 10.21
N LEU A 15 7.02 -4.17 8.93
CA LEU A 15 8.20 -4.86 8.39
C LEU A 15 9.53 -4.39 9.02
N THR A 16 9.60 -3.14 9.47
CA THR A 16 10.79 -2.59 10.14
C THR A 16 10.79 -2.81 11.66
N SER A 17 9.72 -3.37 12.22
CA SER A 17 9.60 -3.61 13.66
C SER A 17 10.28 -4.92 14.06
N SER A 18 11.06 -4.88 15.14
CA SER A 18 11.77 -6.05 15.69
C SER A 18 10.87 -7.23 16.10
N TRP A 19 9.56 -6.98 16.23
CA TRP A 19 8.57 -7.95 16.65
C TRP A 19 7.81 -8.61 15.48
N ALA A 20 8.00 -8.13 14.25
CA ALA A 20 7.18 -8.52 13.10
C ALA A 20 7.33 -9.97 12.65
N ASP A 21 8.53 -10.53 12.83
CA ASP A 21 8.88 -11.90 12.41
C ASP A 21 8.72 -12.93 13.53
N LYS A 22 8.37 -12.51 14.75
CA LYS A 22 8.24 -13.39 15.91
C LYS A 22 6.89 -13.19 16.57
N ASP A 23 6.01 -14.16 16.36
CA ASP A 23 4.84 -14.31 17.21
C ASP A 23 5.32 -14.54 18.65
N THR A 24 4.95 -13.62 19.54
CA THR A 24 5.28 -13.77 20.96
C THR A 24 4.54 -14.99 21.46
N HIS A 25 5.22 -15.87 22.21
CA HIS A 25 4.60 -17.02 22.88
C HIS A 25 3.30 -16.64 23.60
N LEU A 26 3.22 -15.44 24.17
CA LEU A 26 2.01 -14.87 24.79
C LEU A 26 0.79 -14.81 23.84
N VAL A 27 0.97 -14.36 22.61
CA VAL A 27 -0.12 -14.23 21.62
C VAL A 27 -0.56 -15.61 21.16
N THR A 28 0.39 -16.52 20.91
CA THR A 28 0.07 -17.89 20.51
C THR A 28 -0.68 -18.64 21.60
N THR A 29 -0.27 -18.50 22.87
CA THR A 29 -0.96 -19.09 24.02
C THR A 29 -2.34 -18.49 24.21
N MET A 30 -2.50 -17.16 24.10
CA MET A 30 -3.80 -16.50 24.18
C MET A 30 -4.77 -16.99 23.10
N ARG A 31 -4.32 -17.11 21.85
CA ARG A 31 -5.13 -17.64 20.74
C ARG A 31 -5.55 -19.10 20.97
N ALA A 32 -4.65 -19.92 21.50
CA ALA A 32 -4.92 -21.33 21.78
C ALA A 32 -5.89 -21.52 22.95
N ALA A 33 -5.81 -20.67 23.98
CA ALA A 33 -6.67 -20.73 25.15
C ALA A 33 -8.11 -20.25 24.88
N HIS A 34 -8.32 -19.43 23.86
CA HIS A 34 -9.59 -18.76 23.57
C HIS A 34 -10.03 -18.93 22.10
N PRO A 35 -10.30 -20.16 21.64
CA PRO A 35 -10.61 -20.44 20.24
C PRO A 35 -11.98 -19.86 19.81
N GLU A 36 -12.96 -19.82 20.71
CA GLU A 36 -14.30 -19.29 20.43
C GLU A 36 -14.24 -17.77 20.24
N GLU A 37 -13.59 -17.05 21.15
CA GLU A 37 -13.42 -15.60 21.07
C GLU A 37 -12.53 -15.21 19.88
N LEU A 38 -11.52 -16.02 19.55
CA LEU A 38 -10.72 -15.84 18.34
C LEU A 38 -11.57 -15.97 17.07
N SER A 39 -12.50 -16.93 17.04
CA SER A 39 -13.44 -17.08 15.93
C SER A 39 -14.37 -15.87 15.82
N ALA A 40 -14.86 -15.35 16.95
CA ALA A 40 -15.69 -14.14 17.01
C ALA A 40 -14.91 -12.90 16.55
N ALA A 41 -13.65 -12.73 16.98
CA ALA A 41 -12.76 -11.67 16.53
C ALA A 41 -12.56 -11.73 15.00
N ARG A 42 -12.27 -12.91 14.45
CA ARG A 42 -12.15 -13.13 12.99
C ARG A 42 -13.44 -12.78 12.25
N ALA A 43 -14.60 -13.17 12.80
CA ALA A 43 -15.89 -12.86 12.22
C ALA A 43 -16.15 -11.34 12.19
N LEU A 44 -15.88 -10.64 13.29
CA LEU A 44 -16.02 -9.17 13.37
C LEU A 44 -15.09 -8.46 12.38
N VAL A 45 -13.83 -8.87 12.30
CA VAL A 45 -12.87 -8.28 11.35
C VAL A 45 -13.31 -8.56 9.91
N LYS A 46 -13.80 -9.78 9.61
CA LYS A 46 -14.34 -10.13 8.29
C LYS A 46 -15.59 -9.33 7.95
N LEU A 47 -16.48 -9.09 8.91
CA LEU A 47 -17.69 -8.31 8.71
C LEU A 47 -17.36 -6.87 8.29
N HIS A 48 -16.38 -6.24 8.94
CA HIS A 48 -16.02 -4.85 8.68
C HIS A 48 -15.09 -4.68 7.46
N LEU A 49 -14.04 -5.48 7.36
CA LEU A 49 -13.02 -5.35 6.31
C LEU A 49 -13.38 -6.11 5.03
N GLY A 50 -14.13 -7.21 5.14
CA GLY A 50 -14.45 -8.09 4.02
C GLY A 50 -13.29 -9.00 3.59
N SER A 51 -13.24 -9.31 2.31
CA SER A 51 -12.07 -9.95 1.68
C SER A 51 -10.90 -8.95 1.53
N GLN A 52 -9.68 -9.46 1.35
CA GLN A 52 -8.51 -8.58 1.10
C GLN A 52 -8.72 -7.65 -0.09
N ARG A 53 -9.35 -8.15 -1.17
CA ARG A 53 -9.69 -7.34 -2.34
C ARG A 53 -10.69 -6.24 -2.00
N GLN A 54 -11.75 -6.57 -1.27
CA GLN A 54 -12.75 -5.59 -0.83
C GLN A 54 -12.12 -4.52 0.06
N TRP A 55 -11.25 -4.92 0.99
CA TRP A 55 -10.56 -3.98 1.87
C TRP A 55 -9.68 -3.02 1.06
N ARG A 56 -8.88 -3.52 0.11
CA ARG A 56 -8.06 -2.68 -0.77
C ARG A 56 -8.91 -1.70 -1.58
N LEU A 57 -10.01 -2.16 -2.17
CA LEU A 57 -10.92 -1.30 -2.93
C LEU A 57 -11.53 -0.20 -2.05
N LYS A 58 -11.97 -0.53 -0.83
CA LYS A 58 -12.50 0.47 0.09
C LYS A 58 -11.41 1.50 0.48
N ALA A 59 -10.18 1.05 0.75
CA ALA A 59 -9.06 1.94 1.05
C ALA A 59 -8.69 2.85 -0.14
N GLU A 60 -8.77 2.33 -1.36
CA GLU A 60 -8.57 3.10 -2.59
C GLU A 60 -9.61 4.21 -2.74
N VAL A 61 -10.88 3.91 -2.45
CA VAL A 61 -11.95 4.90 -2.45
C VAL A 61 -11.67 6.01 -1.42
N VAL A 62 -11.23 5.68 -0.21
CA VAL A 62 -10.88 6.68 0.81
C VAL A 62 -9.74 7.58 0.33
N ARG A 63 -8.66 6.99 -0.24
CA ARG A 63 -7.53 7.76 -0.78
C ARG A 63 -7.99 8.68 -1.92
N ASN A 64 -8.78 8.16 -2.86
CA ASN A 64 -9.27 8.94 -3.99
C ASN A 64 -10.16 10.10 -3.54
N ASN A 65 -10.98 9.91 -2.50
CA ASN A 65 -11.78 10.98 -1.91
C ASN A 65 -10.91 12.07 -1.25
N ARG A 66 -9.87 11.68 -0.50
CA ARG A 66 -8.89 12.63 0.09
C ARG A 66 -8.15 13.41 -1.01
N LEU A 67 -7.72 12.73 -2.07
CA LEU A 67 -7.00 13.34 -3.18
C LEU A 67 -7.91 14.14 -4.11
N ALA A 68 -9.24 13.97 -4.07
CA ALA A 68 -10.17 14.59 -5.01
C ALA A 68 -10.06 16.12 -5.04
N ALA A 69 -9.90 16.77 -3.89
CA ALA A 69 -9.74 18.22 -3.82
C ALA A 69 -8.42 18.68 -4.47
N THR A 70 -7.34 17.95 -4.24
CA THR A 70 -6.02 18.22 -4.84
C THR A 70 -6.03 17.95 -6.34
N MET A 71 -6.68 16.86 -6.79
CA MET A 71 -6.87 16.57 -8.20
C MET A 71 -7.72 17.64 -8.90
N ARG A 72 -8.79 18.14 -8.27
CA ARG A 72 -9.59 19.25 -8.81
C ARG A 72 -8.76 20.52 -8.99
N ARG A 73 -7.99 20.92 -7.96
CA ARG A 73 -7.09 22.09 -8.03
C ARG A 73 -6.06 21.97 -9.16
N ARG A 74 -5.49 20.79 -9.37
CA ARG A 74 -4.53 20.54 -10.47
C ARG A 74 -5.17 20.49 -11.84
N ARG A 75 -6.42 20.04 -11.92
CA ARG A 75 -7.19 20.06 -13.17
C ARG A 75 -7.53 21.49 -13.57
N SER A 76 -7.89 22.34 -12.62
CA SER A 76 -8.12 23.78 -12.87
C SER A 76 -6.83 24.54 -13.18
N SER A 77 -5.67 24.10 -12.71
CA SER A 77 -4.38 24.77 -12.99
C SER A 77 -3.72 24.37 -14.31
N GLY A 78 -4.38 23.57 -15.16
CA GLY A 78 -3.83 23.11 -16.45
C GLY A 78 -2.72 22.04 -16.36
N SER A 79 -2.16 21.81 -15.16
CA SER A 79 -1.08 20.85 -14.90
C SER A 79 -1.45 19.41 -15.33
N ALA A 80 -2.71 19.01 -15.20
CA ALA A 80 -3.15 17.69 -15.65
C ALA A 80 -3.01 17.49 -17.17
N ARG A 81 -3.24 18.55 -17.97
CA ARG A 81 -3.12 18.51 -19.44
C ARG A 81 -1.65 18.48 -19.85
N GLU A 82 -0.82 19.28 -19.21
CA GLU A 82 0.63 19.32 -19.44
C GLU A 82 1.28 17.95 -19.19
N VAL A 83 0.95 17.32 -18.05
CA VAL A 83 1.46 15.99 -17.70
C VAL A 83 0.98 14.92 -18.67
N PHE A 84 -0.27 15.02 -19.14
CA PHE A 84 -0.79 14.13 -20.16
C PHE A 84 -0.03 14.27 -21.48
N ILE A 85 0.22 15.50 -21.94
CA ILE A 85 0.99 15.78 -23.16
C ILE A 85 2.43 15.25 -23.03
N LEU A 86 3.11 15.53 -21.92
CA LEU A 86 4.47 15.02 -21.67
C LEU A 86 4.53 13.49 -21.72
N ARG A 87 3.56 12.80 -21.12
CA ARG A 87 3.45 11.34 -21.19
C ARG A 87 3.16 10.84 -22.61
N ALA A 88 2.31 11.54 -23.35
CA ALA A 88 1.98 11.18 -24.73
C ALA A 88 3.19 11.35 -25.67
N ILE A 89 3.95 12.45 -25.53
CA ILE A 89 5.18 12.68 -26.29
C ILE A 89 6.22 11.61 -25.97
N LEU A 90 6.42 11.28 -24.69
CA LEU A 90 7.35 10.23 -24.28
C LEU A 90 6.96 8.87 -24.89
N MET A 91 5.68 8.49 -24.82
CA MET A 91 5.21 7.24 -25.43
C MET A 91 5.37 7.24 -26.95
N ALA A 92 5.07 8.35 -27.62
CA ALA A 92 5.25 8.46 -29.06
C ALA A 92 6.72 8.28 -29.46
N GLY A 93 7.65 8.90 -28.74
CA GLY A 93 9.10 8.75 -28.98
C GLY A 93 9.62 7.33 -28.74
N LEU A 94 9.16 6.69 -27.65
CA LEU A 94 9.54 5.31 -27.30
C LEU A 94 9.00 4.28 -28.29
N ILE A 95 7.91 4.57 -29.01
CA ILE A 95 7.37 3.67 -30.03
C ILE A 95 7.95 3.99 -31.40
N ALA A 96 8.04 5.27 -31.78
CA ALA A 96 8.44 5.68 -33.13
C ALA A 96 9.88 5.27 -33.46
N LEU A 97 10.82 5.44 -32.53
CA LEU A 97 12.24 5.18 -32.79
C LEU A 97 12.55 3.68 -33.02
N PRO A 98 12.07 2.74 -32.16
CA PRO A 98 12.21 1.31 -32.45
C PRO A 98 11.47 0.89 -33.72
N SER A 99 10.26 1.44 -33.95
CA SER A 99 9.46 1.10 -35.13
C SER A 99 10.14 1.51 -36.43
N TYR A 100 10.75 2.69 -36.46
CA TYR A 100 11.52 3.16 -37.61
C TYR A 100 12.69 2.23 -37.92
N ILE A 101 13.47 1.85 -36.91
CA ILE A 101 14.66 1.00 -37.09
C ILE A 101 14.28 -0.43 -37.48
N VAL A 102 13.18 -0.97 -36.96
CA VAL A 102 12.62 -2.26 -37.42
C VAL A 102 12.24 -2.23 -38.90
N VAL A 103 11.76 -1.10 -39.40
CA VAL A 103 11.35 -0.94 -40.81
C VAL A 103 12.55 -0.70 -41.73
N THR A 104 13.57 0.05 -41.28
CA THR A 104 14.70 0.44 -42.14
C THR A 104 15.89 -0.50 -42.09
N ASP A 105 16.19 -1.11 -40.94
CA ASP A 105 17.44 -1.85 -40.68
C ASP A 105 17.17 -3.18 -39.94
N ARG A 106 16.23 -3.97 -40.44
CA ARG A 106 15.75 -5.19 -39.76
C ARG A 106 16.83 -6.25 -39.49
N GLU A 107 17.88 -6.29 -40.31
CA GLU A 107 18.95 -7.29 -40.22
C GLU A 107 20.09 -6.89 -39.26
N ASP A 108 20.18 -5.61 -38.89
CA ASP A 108 21.18 -5.13 -37.92
C ASP A 108 20.68 -5.31 -36.49
N VAL A 109 20.81 -6.56 -36.01
CA VAL A 109 20.42 -6.98 -34.66
C VAL A 109 21.11 -6.14 -33.58
N LEU A 110 22.37 -5.73 -33.80
CA LEU A 110 23.13 -4.93 -32.84
C LEU A 110 22.50 -3.54 -32.66
N LYS A 111 22.14 -2.89 -33.77
CA LYS A 111 21.45 -1.60 -33.75
C LYS A 111 20.08 -1.70 -33.06
N LEU A 112 19.34 -2.78 -33.32
CA LEU A 112 18.06 -3.05 -32.65
C LEU A 112 18.21 -3.18 -31.13
N VAL A 113 19.24 -3.91 -30.67
CA VAL A 113 19.54 -4.08 -29.24
C VAL A 113 19.92 -2.76 -28.58
N LEU A 114 20.80 -1.98 -29.22
CA LEU A 114 21.24 -0.68 -28.68
C LEU A 114 20.06 0.30 -28.54
N VAL A 115 19.15 0.31 -29.51
CA VAL A 115 17.93 1.14 -29.46
C VAL A 115 16.99 0.65 -28.38
N GLY A 116 16.83 -0.67 -28.21
CA GLY A 116 16.08 -1.24 -27.10
C GLY A 116 16.60 -0.78 -25.74
N ILE A 117 17.92 -0.85 -25.53
CA ILE A 117 18.58 -0.38 -24.30
C ILE A 117 18.34 1.13 -24.11
N ALA A 118 18.53 1.93 -25.15
CA ALA A 118 18.31 3.38 -25.09
C ALA A 118 16.85 3.73 -24.74
N CYS A 119 15.88 3.05 -25.34
CA CYS A 119 14.45 3.21 -25.04
C CYS A 119 14.14 2.83 -23.60
N ILE A 120 14.71 1.75 -23.06
CA ILE A 120 14.54 1.38 -21.65
C ILE A 120 15.09 2.49 -20.74
N ALA A 121 16.31 2.98 -21.00
CA ALA A 121 16.92 4.03 -20.21
C ALA A 121 16.10 5.34 -20.23
N VAL A 122 15.62 5.74 -21.42
CA VAL A 122 14.76 6.93 -21.60
C VAL A 122 13.39 6.74 -20.93
N ALA A 123 12.80 5.54 -21.00
CA ALA A 123 11.53 5.24 -20.34
C ALA A 123 11.67 5.35 -18.81
N MET A 124 12.74 4.80 -18.24
CA MET A 124 13.01 4.86 -16.80
C MET A 124 13.26 6.30 -16.33
N THR A 125 14.17 7.02 -16.99
CA THR A 125 14.57 8.38 -16.59
C THR A 125 13.48 9.41 -16.90
N GLY A 126 12.93 9.39 -18.11
CA GLY A 126 11.85 10.28 -18.54
C GLY A 126 10.56 10.06 -17.77
N GLY A 127 10.19 8.80 -17.51
CA GLY A 127 9.02 8.46 -16.69
C GLY A 127 9.15 8.94 -15.25
N HIS A 128 10.34 8.78 -14.65
CA HIS A 128 10.63 9.26 -13.30
C HIS A 128 10.62 10.78 -13.23
N TYR A 129 11.28 11.46 -14.17
CA TYR A 129 11.31 12.92 -14.27
C TYR A 129 9.90 13.50 -14.38
N ILE A 130 9.08 13.00 -15.30
CA ILE A 130 7.70 13.44 -15.46
C ILE A 130 6.92 13.20 -14.16
N THR A 131 7.09 12.05 -13.50
CA THR A 131 6.37 11.72 -12.27
C THR A 131 6.73 12.66 -11.10
N ILE A 132 8.02 12.98 -10.93
CA ILE A 132 8.50 13.94 -9.91
C ILE A 132 7.99 15.34 -10.23
N HIS A 133 8.19 15.83 -11.46
CA HIS A 133 7.79 17.19 -11.82
C HIS A 133 6.29 17.40 -11.73
N ALA A 134 5.54 16.42 -12.19
CA ALA A 134 4.09 16.39 -12.11
C ALA A 134 3.57 16.17 -10.68
N ARG A 135 4.45 15.83 -9.72
CA ARG A 135 4.11 15.43 -8.33
C ARG A 135 2.93 14.47 -8.29
N VAL A 136 2.84 13.51 -9.22
CA VAL A 136 1.65 12.64 -9.32
C VAL A 136 1.64 11.74 -8.08
N PRO A 137 0.48 11.58 -7.40
CA PRO A 137 0.36 10.62 -6.32
C PRO A 137 0.74 9.23 -6.84
N VAL A 138 1.81 8.64 -6.30
CA VAL A 138 2.26 7.31 -6.68
C VAL A 138 1.37 6.28 -5.99
N MET A 139 0.94 5.27 -6.73
CA MET A 139 0.16 4.18 -6.13
C MET A 139 1.07 3.36 -5.21
N PRO A 140 0.76 3.22 -3.92
CA PRO A 140 1.56 2.38 -3.05
C PRO A 140 1.41 0.92 -3.46
N ASN A 141 2.54 0.20 -3.51
CA ASN A 141 2.56 -1.21 -3.88
C ASN A 141 2.30 -2.09 -2.65
N ILE A 142 1.03 -2.45 -2.44
CA ILE A 142 0.63 -3.32 -1.32
C ILE A 142 0.55 -4.78 -1.79
N ARG A 143 1.44 -5.63 -1.26
CA ARG A 143 1.41 -7.08 -1.46
C ARG A 143 0.35 -7.75 -0.59
N GLY A 144 -0.30 -8.79 -1.11
CA GLY A 144 -1.38 -9.49 -0.42
C GLY A 144 -0.95 -10.19 0.88
N ALA A 145 0.27 -10.72 0.92
CA ALA A 145 0.81 -11.36 2.13
C ALA A 145 0.92 -10.38 3.30
N TRP A 146 1.50 -9.19 3.07
CA TRP A 146 1.61 -8.15 4.09
C TRP A 146 0.25 -7.64 4.56
N LEU A 147 -0.76 -7.65 3.70
CA LEU A 147 -2.11 -7.30 4.09
C LEU A 147 -2.76 -8.36 5.00
N ALA A 148 -2.39 -9.62 4.87
CA ALA A 148 -2.80 -10.68 5.79
C ALA A 148 -2.21 -10.45 7.18
N GLU A 149 -0.92 -10.11 7.26
CA GLU A 149 -0.23 -9.84 8.52
C GLU A 149 -0.86 -8.67 9.30
N ILE A 150 -1.16 -7.56 8.62
CA ILE A 150 -1.87 -6.43 9.24
C ILE A 150 -3.29 -6.84 9.68
N ARG A 151 -3.95 -7.72 8.93
CA ARG A 151 -5.26 -8.25 9.33
C ARG A 151 -5.17 -9.07 10.61
N ASP A 152 -4.14 -9.90 10.74
CA ASP A 152 -3.92 -10.72 11.93
C ASP A 152 -3.62 -9.84 13.16
N ASP A 153 -2.85 -8.76 12.98
CA ASP A 153 -2.62 -7.77 14.04
C ASP A 153 -3.93 -7.09 14.51
N ILE A 154 -4.88 -6.85 13.60
CA ILE A 154 -6.22 -6.33 13.94
C ILE A 154 -7.06 -7.41 14.65
N ILE A 155 -6.97 -8.66 14.21
CA ILE A 155 -7.69 -9.79 14.84
C ILE A 155 -7.20 -9.97 16.28
N ASP A 156 -5.90 -9.93 16.54
CA ASP A 156 -5.34 -10.07 17.88
C ASP A 156 -5.79 -8.95 18.80
N ALA A 157 -5.77 -7.70 18.33
CA ALA A 157 -6.25 -6.57 19.12
C ALA A 157 -7.76 -6.67 19.38
N THR A 158 -8.53 -7.19 18.42
CA THR A 158 -9.97 -7.45 18.57
C THR A 158 -10.21 -8.57 19.59
N LEU A 159 -9.43 -9.64 19.55
CA LEU A 159 -9.50 -10.73 20.54
C LEU A 159 -9.23 -10.20 21.95
N VAL A 160 -8.17 -9.40 22.14
CA VAL A 160 -7.89 -8.76 23.44
C VAL A 160 -9.08 -7.90 23.89
N ALA A 161 -9.71 -7.15 22.99
CA ALA A 161 -10.87 -6.34 23.32
C ALA A 161 -12.09 -7.18 23.74
N ILE A 162 -12.38 -8.28 23.04
CA ILE A 162 -13.46 -9.21 23.39
C ILE A 162 -13.21 -9.82 24.78
N LEU A 163 -12.01 -10.34 25.02
CA LEU A 163 -11.65 -10.97 26.29
C LEU A 163 -11.79 -9.99 27.47
N GLN A 164 -11.31 -8.76 27.30
CA GLN A 164 -11.48 -7.72 28.32
C GLN A 164 -12.96 -7.36 28.56
N ASN A 165 -13.75 -7.28 27.48
CA ASN A 165 -15.19 -7.00 27.58
C ASN A 165 -15.96 -8.13 28.28
N ASN A 166 -15.51 -9.38 28.12
CA ASN A 166 -16.08 -10.55 28.76
C ASN A 166 -15.60 -10.74 30.21
N GLY A 167 -14.77 -9.84 30.74
CA GLY A 167 -14.23 -9.92 32.10
C GLY A 167 -13.08 -10.91 32.28
N THR A 168 -12.49 -11.42 31.19
CA THR A 168 -11.32 -12.30 31.26
C THR A 168 -10.09 -11.52 31.78
N ALA A 169 -9.50 -12.00 32.86
CA ALA A 169 -8.29 -11.41 33.42
C ALA A 169 -7.07 -11.76 32.53
N LEU A 170 -6.64 -10.79 31.72
CA LEU A 170 -5.41 -10.86 30.93
C LEU A 170 -4.29 -10.08 31.62
N ASP A 171 -3.10 -10.66 31.69
CA ASP A 171 -1.94 -9.94 32.20
C ASP A 171 -1.52 -8.80 31.24
N ALA A 172 -0.89 -7.76 31.80
CA ALA A 172 -0.52 -6.56 31.05
C ALA A 172 0.44 -6.84 29.88
N ARG A 173 1.28 -7.89 29.97
CA ARG A 173 2.22 -8.23 28.89
C ARG A 173 1.48 -8.89 27.74
N THR A 174 0.50 -9.77 28.01
CA THR A 174 -0.35 -10.37 26.98
C THR A 174 -1.21 -9.34 26.28
N VAL A 175 -1.82 -8.41 27.02
CA VAL A 175 -2.57 -7.28 26.45
C VAL A 175 -1.69 -6.43 25.52
N THR A 176 -0.48 -6.11 25.97
CA THR A 176 0.48 -5.32 25.19
C THR A 176 0.91 -6.07 23.92
N ALA A 177 1.22 -7.36 24.05
CA ALA A 177 1.63 -8.21 22.93
C ALA A 177 0.50 -8.35 21.89
N GLY A 178 -0.75 -8.56 22.32
CA GLY A 178 -1.89 -8.67 21.42
C GLY A 178 -2.33 -7.35 20.79
N ARG A 179 -2.01 -6.20 21.41
CA ARG A 179 -2.33 -4.86 20.86
C ARG A 179 -1.20 -4.21 20.07
N ARG A 180 0.03 -4.73 20.13
CA ARG A 180 1.22 -4.09 19.53
C ARG A 180 1.04 -3.74 18.05
N GLY A 181 0.47 -4.66 17.28
CA GLY A 181 0.29 -4.48 15.83
C GLY A 181 -0.74 -3.40 15.55
N TRP A 182 -1.88 -3.41 16.27
CA TRP A 182 -2.87 -2.35 16.21
C TRP A 182 -2.33 -0.98 16.60
N VAL A 183 -1.54 -0.89 17.67
CA VAL A 183 -0.88 0.37 18.08
C VAL A 183 0.08 0.86 17.00
N SER A 184 0.84 -0.06 16.37
CA SER A 184 1.71 0.28 15.25
C SER A 184 0.95 0.85 14.06
N ILE A 185 -0.17 0.22 13.69
CA ILE A 185 -1.08 0.68 12.63
C ILE A 185 -1.61 2.09 12.93
N GLN A 186 -2.09 2.33 14.16
CA GLN A 186 -2.60 3.64 14.57
C GLN A 186 -1.50 4.71 14.51
N THR A 187 -0.28 4.37 14.93
CA THR A 187 0.87 5.28 14.88
C THR A 187 1.19 5.67 13.45
N ALA A 188 1.19 4.70 12.52
CA ALA A 188 1.43 4.96 11.11
C ALA A 188 0.33 5.85 10.49
N ALA A 189 -0.94 5.57 10.81
CA ALA A 189 -2.06 6.38 10.33
C ALA A 189 -1.97 7.84 10.84
N GLN A 190 -1.64 8.04 12.11
CA GLN A 190 -1.45 9.37 12.69
C GLN A 190 -0.29 10.14 12.04
N ALA A 191 0.82 9.46 11.74
CA ALA A 191 1.95 10.06 11.04
C ALA A 191 1.56 10.50 9.61
N MET A 192 0.77 9.69 8.90
CA MET A 192 0.26 10.05 7.57
C MET A 192 -0.73 11.21 7.62
N ASP A 193 -1.63 11.22 8.60
CA ASP A 193 -2.54 12.36 8.81
C ASP A 193 -1.78 13.66 9.09
N ALA A 194 -0.67 13.60 9.83
CA ALA A 194 0.19 14.75 10.10
C ALA A 194 0.90 15.28 8.84
N LEU A 195 1.26 14.41 7.89
CA LEU A 195 1.86 14.80 6.61
C LEU A 195 0.86 15.45 5.64
N HIS A 196 -0.44 15.22 5.85
CA HIS A 196 -1.52 15.73 5.00
C HIS A 196 -2.16 17.03 5.53
N ARG A 197 -1.79 17.49 6.72
CA ARG A 197 -2.19 18.80 7.28
C ARG A 197 -1.22 19.89 6.84
#